data_AF-A0AA42YAV0-F1
#
_entry.id   AF-A0AA42YAV0-F1
#
_cell.length_a   1.000
_cell.length_b   1.000
_cell.length_c   1.000
_cell.angle_alpha   90.00
_cell.angle_beta   90.00
_cell.angle_gamma   90.00
#
_symmetry.space_group_name_H-M   'P 1'
#
loop_
_entity.id
_entity.type
_entity.pdbx_description
1 polymer ?
#
loop_
_entity_poly.entity_id
_entity_poly.type
_entity_poly.pdbx_seq_one_letter_code
_entity_poly.pdbx_strand_id
1 'polypeptide(L)'
;MREFLHRIDALPDQSRYVTSATGPNHLTLQTMAVMAGGHVRVGTEDEPYLAPGALGDNGEHVARIARIAREVGREVASVAEARALLGIPRRH
;
A
#
# COMPACT_ATOMS: atom_id res chain seq x y z
N MET A 1 -10.33 10.50 -2.39
CA MET A 1 -10.92 9.77 -3.52
C MET A 1 -10.66 10.42 -4.87
N ARG A 2 -11.36 11.51 -5.22
CA ARG A 2 -11.31 12.08 -6.58
C ARG A 2 -9.90 12.44 -7.02
N GLU A 3 -9.16 13.10 -6.14
CA GLU A 3 -7.77 13.47 -6.39
C GLU A 3 -6.87 12.24 -6.60
N PHE A 4 -7.07 11.19 -5.80
CA PHE A 4 -6.30 9.95 -5.96
C PHE A 4 -6.55 9.32 -7.34
N LEU A 5 -7.81 9.19 -7.74
CA LEU A 5 -8.18 8.63 -9.06
C LEU A 5 -7.64 9.49 -10.21
N HIS A 6 -7.79 10.81 -10.10
CA HIS A 6 -7.25 11.73 -11.09
C HIS A 6 -5.74 11.57 -11.29
N ARG A 7 -4.99 11.42 -10.19
CA ARG A 7 -3.53 11.26 -10.27
C ARG A 7 -3.11 9.92 -10.87
N ILE A 8 -3.81 8.82 -10.58
CA ILE A 8 -3.48 7.52 -11.19
C ILE A 8 -3.82 7.49 -12.67
N ASP A 9 -4.93 8.12 -13.08
CA ASP A 9 -5.34 8.20 -14.49
C ASP A 9 -4.37 9.05 -15.33
N ALA A 10 -3.66 9.98 -14.70
CA ALA A 10 -2.67 10.84 -15.34
C ALA A 10 -1.27 10.20 -15.44
N LEU A 11 -1.05 9.01 -14.86
CA LEU A 11 0.24 8.34 -14.98
C LEU A 11 0.45 7.80 -16.40
N PRO A 12 1.69 7.82 -16.92
CA PRO A 12 2.01 7.10 -18.16
C PRO A 12 1.66 5.62 -18.06
N ASP A 13 1.31 5.02 -19.20
CA ASP A 13 1.05 3.58 -19.28
C ASP A 13 2.19 2.76 -18.67
N GLN A 14 1.82 1.65 -18.02
CA GLN A 14 2.75 0.73 -17.35
C GLN A 14 3.52 1.32 -16.15
N SER A 15 3.19 2.54 -15.72
CA SER A 15 3.73 3.10 -14.48
C SER A 15 3.40 2.22 -13.28
N ARG A 16 4.39 2.03 -12.41
CA ARG A 16 4.20 1.44 -11.08
C ARG A 16 4.24 2.54 -10.05
N TYR A 17 3.26 2.57 -9.16
CA TYR A 17 3.19 3.57 -8.10
C TYR A 17 2.96 2.91 -6.75
N VAL A 18 3.41 3.60 -5.71
CA VAL A 18 3.13 3.26 -4.31
C VAL A 18 2.35 4.40 -3.68
N THR A 19 1.33 4.07 -2.90
CA THR A 19 0.56 5.05 -2.14
C THR A 19 0.96 4.98 -0.68
N SER A 20 1.44 6.12 -0.15
CA SER A 20 1.51 6.39 1.29
C SER A 20 0.44 7.41 1.65
N ALA A 21 -0.15 7.27 2.84
CA ALA A 21 -1.16 8.17 3.34
C ALA A 21 -1.07 8.27 4.86
N THR A 22 -1.39 9.45 5.39
CA THR A 22 -1.41 9.75 6.83
C THR A 22 -2.74 10.40 7.21
N GLY A 23 -3.09 10.34 8.48
CA GLY A 23 -4.27 10.97 9.04
C GLY A 23 -5.54 10.15 8.88
N PRO A 24 -6.72 10.75 9.12
CA PRO A 24 -7.98 10.01 9.29
C PRO A 24 -8.39 9.14 8.09
N ASN A 25 -7.91 9.47 6.89
CA ASN A 25 -8.25 8.78 5.65
C ASN A 25 -7.17 7.80 5.16
N HIS A 26 -6.11 7.55 5.95
CA HIS A 26 -4.97 6.72 5.52
C HIS A 26 -5.42 5.35 5.00
N LEU A 27 -6.28 4.65 5.76
CA LEU A 27 -6.73 3.31 5.43
C LEU A 27 -7.60 3.31 4.18
N THR A 28 -8.46 4.31 4.05
CA THR A 28 -9.32 4.49 2.88
C THR A 28 -8.47 4.63 1.62
N LEU A 29 -7.43 5.47 1.65
CA LEU A 29 -6.53 5.68 0.50
C LEU A 29 -5.65 4.45 0.20
N GLN A 30 -5.12 3.79 1.23
CA GLN A 30 -4.37 2.55 1.06
C GLN A 30 -5.25 1.44 0.44
N THR A 31 -6.48 1.30 0.92
CA THR A 31 -7.44 0.32 0.38
C THR A 31 -7.79 0.62 -1.07
N MET A 32 -8.02 1.89 -1.42
CA MET A 32 -8.21 2.27 -2.83
C MET A 32 -7.01 1.92 -3.69
N ALA A 33 -5.80 2.19 -3.21
CA ALA A 33 -4.58 1.89 -3.96
C ALA A 33 -4.45 0.39 -4.22
N VAL A 34 -4.84 -0.44 -3.25
CA VAL A 34 -4.95 -1.89 -3.44
C VAL A 34 -5.99 -2.23 -4.51
N MET A 35 -7.19 -1.66 -4.45
CA MET A 35 -8.26 -1.93 -5.43
C MET A 35 -7.91 -1.45 -6.85
N ALA A 36 -7.17 -0.35 -6.98
CA ALA A 36 -6.75 0.23 -8.25
C ALA A 36 -5.53 -0.47 -8.88
N GLY A 37 -5.03 -1.55 -8.27
CA GLY A 37 -3.87 -2.31 -8.77
C GLY A 37 -2.50 -1.74 -8.38
N GLY A 38 -2.46 -0.62 -7.66
CA GLY A 38 -1.23 0.00 -7.15
C GLY A 38 -0.57 -0.76 -6.00
N HIS A 39 0.59 -0.27 -5.57
CA HIS A 39 1.27 -0.72 -4.35
C HIS A 39 0.96 0.22 -3.17
N VAL A 40 1.18 -0.27 -1.94
CA VAL A 40 0.93 0.49 -0.71
C VAL A 40 2.16 0.49 0.19
N ARG A 41 2.31 1.60 0.90
CA ARG A 41 3.24 1.74 2.02
C ARG A 41 2.42 1.92 3.29
N VAL A 42 2.79 1.16 4.32
CA VAL A 42 2.15 1.19 5.64
C VAL A 42 3.23 1.19 6.71
N GLY A 43 2.85 1.57 7.94
CA GLY A 43 3.73 1.52 9.10
C GLY A 43 3.63 2.78 9.93
N THR A 44 4.24 2.71 11.11
CA THR A 44 4.17 3.77 12.14
C THR A 44 4.88 5.06 11.73
N GLU A 45 5.72 5.03 10.69
CA GLU A 45 6.34 6.22 10.11
C GLU A 45 5.30 7.13 9.44
N ASP A 46 4.34 6.54 8.72
CA ASP A 46 3.31 7.29 8.00
C ASP A 46 2.08 7.54 8.90
N GLU A 47 1.68 6.53 9.68
CA GLU A 47 0.52 6.56 10.55
C GLU A 47 0.73 5.64 11.76
N PRO A 48 0.79 6.18 13.00
CA PRO A 48 0.95 5.36 14.20
C PRO A 48 -0.37 4.74 14.72
N TYR A 49 -1.53 5.19 14.24
CA TYR A 49 -2.82 4.73 14.75
C TYR A 49 -3.53 3.74 13.82
N LEU A 50 -4.03 2.62 14.36
CA LEU A 50 -4.93 1.69 13.65
C LEU A 50 -6.38 2.19 13.63
N ALA A 51 -6.77 2.94 14.64
CA ALA A 51 -8.07 3.60 14.77
C ALA A 51 -7.90 4.87 15.62
N PRO A 52 -8.86 5.81 15.63
CA PRO A 52 -8.74 7.03 16.43
C PRO A 52 -8.39 6.73 17.89
N GLY A 53 -7.20 7.16 18.32
CA GLY A 53 -6.67 6.94 19.67
C GLY A 53 -6.10 5.55 19.96
N ALA A 54 -6.09 4.62 19.00
CA ALA A 54 -5.55 3.28 19.16
C ALA A 54 -4.25 3.14 18.35
N LEU A 55 -3.11 3.21 19.05
CA LEU A 55 -1.79 2.96 18.46
C LEU A 55 -1.70 1.51 17.96
N GLY A 56 -0.90 1.29 16.92
CA GLY A 56 -0.51 -0.04 16.49
C GLY A 56 0.97 -0.13 16.17
N ASP A 57 1.46 -1.36 16.06
CA ASP A 57 2.81 -1.65 15.58
C ASP A 57 2.87 -1.90 14.07
N ASN A 58 4.09 -1.90 13.51
CA ASN A 58 4.29 -2.11 12.07
C ASN A 58 3.70 -3.45 11.57
N GLY A 59 3.76 -4.51 12.38
CA GLY A 59 3.21 -5.81 12.04
C GLY A 59 1.69 -5.77 11.93
N GLU A 60 1.01 -5.05 12.81
CA GLU A 60 -0.44 -4.88 12.76
C GLU A 60 -0.89 -4.08 11.52
N HIS A 61 -0.18 -3.02 11.18
CA HIS A 61 -0.43 -2.26 9.95
C HIS A 61 -0.24 -3.14 8.69
N VAL A 62 0.83 -3.93 8.64
CA VAL A 62 1.09 -4.87 7.55
C VAL A 62 0.01 -5.96 7.49
N ALA A 63 -0.35 -6.57 8.62
CA ALA A 63 -1.35 -7.64 8.67
C ALA A 63 -2.72 -7.13 8.21
N ARG A 64 -3.10 -5.92 8.61
CA ARG A 64 -4.36 -5.31 8.19
C ARG A 64 -4.43 -5.11 6.68
N ILE A 65 -3.42 -4.48 6.08
CA ILE A 65 -3.46 -4.20 4.63
C ILE A 65 -3.28 -5.48 3.81
N ALA A 66 -2.49 -6.45 4.28
CA ALA A 66 -2.34 -7.75 3.65
C ALA A 66 -3.66 -8.55 3.66
N ARG A 67 -4.45 -8.47 4.74
CA ARG A 67 -5.78 -9.07 4.79
C ARG A 67 -6.72 -8.43 3.76
N ILE A 68 -6.79 -7.09 3.73
CA ILE A 68 -7.61 -6.34 2.76
C ILE A 68 -7.23 -6.70 1.32
N ALA A 69 -5.93 -6.80 1.01
CA ALA A 69 -5.46 -7.20 -0.32
C ALA A 69 -5.99 -8.58 -0.72
N ARG A 70 -5.90 -9.57 0.17
CA ARG A 70 -6.41 -10.92 -0.10
C ARG A 70 -7.93 -10.96 -0.25
N GLU A 71 -8.65 -10.18 0.55
CA GLU A 71 -10.12 -10.05 0.43
C GLU A 71 -10.56 -9.54 -0.95
N VAL A 72 -9.74 -8.73 -1.62
CA VAL A 72 -10.00 -8.25 -2.99
C VAL A 72 -9.24 -9.04 -4.08
N GLY A 73 -8.77 -10.24 -3.75
CA GLY A 73 -8.14 -11.15 -4.70
C GLY A 73 -6.71 -10.77 -5.12
N ARG A 74 -5.99 -9.99 -4.30
CA ARG A 74 -4.59 -9.62 -4.55
C ARG A 74 -3.66 -10.20 -3.48
N GLU A 75 -2.66 -10.97 -3.90
CA GLU A 75 -1.62 -11.46 -2.99
C GLU A 75 -0.51 -10.44 -2.76
N VAL A 76 0.11 -10.51 -1.57
CA VAL A 76 1.25 -9.68 -1.21
C VAL A 76 2.53 -10.33 -1.75
N ALA A 77 3.28 -9.58 -2.56
CA ALA A 77 4.54 -10.03 -3.11
C ALA A 77 5.56 -10.39 -2.02
N SER A 78 6.23 -11.53 -2.18
CA SER A 78 7.45 -11.87 -1.45
C SER A 78 8.59 -10.90 -1.78
N VAL A 79 9.65 -10.92 -0.99
CA VAL A 79 10.86 -10.12 -1.25
C VAL A 79 11.49 -10.45 -2.61
N ALA A 80 11.45 -11.72 -3.03
CA ALA A 80 11.99 -12.14 -4.32
C ALA A 80 11.17 -11.60 -5.49
N GLU A 81 9.84 -11.67 -5.39
CA GLU A 81 8.93 -11.11 -6.40
C GLU A 81 9.03 -9.59 -6.46
N ALA A 82 9.07 -8.90 -5.32
CA ALA A 82 9.26 -7.45 -5.27
C ALA A 82 10.59 -7.03 -5.93
N ARG A 83 11.66 -7.78 -5.71
CA ARG A 83 12.95 -7.55 -6.39
C ARG A 83 12.85 -7.74 -7.90
N ALA A 84 12.23 -8.83 -8.35
CA ALA A 84 12.03 -9.09 -9.77
C ALA A 84 11.18 -7.99 -10.43
N LEU A 85 10.11 -7.56 -9.77
CA LEU A 85 9.27 -6.44 -10.21
C LEU A 85 10.11 -5.16 -10.35
N LEU A 86 10.94 -4.83 -9.37
CA LEU A 86 11.72 -3.59 -9.35
C LEU A 86 13.06 -3.67 -10.11
N GLY A 87 13.42 -4.81 -10.70
CA GLY A 87 14.72 -5.00 -11.36
C GLY A 87 15.91 -4.96 -10.41
N ILE A 88 15.69 -5.26 -9.12
CA ILE A 88 16.74 -5.20 -8.09
C ILE A 88 17.41 -6.58 -7.96
N PRO A 89 18.72 -6.72 -8.20
CA PRO A 89 19.40 -8.00 -8.05
C PRO A 89 19.37 -8.52 -6.61
N ARG A 90 19.58 -9.82 -6.40
CA ARG A 90 19.75 -10.37 -5.04
C ARG A 90 20.99 -9.75 -4.40
N ARG A 91 20.88 -9.36 -3.13
CA ARG A 91 22.05 -9.02 -2.32
C ARG A 91 22.74 -10.31 -1.90
N HIS A 92 24.06 -10.34 -2.08
CA HIS A 92 24.93 -11.37 -1.53
C HIS A 92 25.07 -11.20 -0.01
#